data_AF-A0A3D4HRL4-F1
#
_entry.id   AF-A0A3D4HRL4-F1
#
_cell.length_a   1.000
_cell.length_b   1.000
_cell.length_c   1.000
_cell.angle_alpha   90.00
_cell.angle_beta   90.00
_cell.angle_gamma   90.00
#
_symmetry.space_group_name_H-M   'P 1'
#
loop_
_entity.id
_entity.type
_entity.pdbx_description
1 polymer ?
#
loop_
_entity_poly.entity_id
_entity_poly.type
_entity_poly.pdbx_seq_one_letter_code
_entity_poly.pdbx_strand_id
1 'polypeptide(L)'
;SNSDSIKTTENTDNALNDIVITRKGLSRIISLRIYVNDQLVDNFRGDGVIISTPTGSTAYNLSAGGPIVISQANVMVITPICPHSLSPRSLVVSAEDTV
;
A
#
# COMPACT_ATOMS: atom_id res chain seq x y z
N SER A 1 8.02 -30.34 18.23
CA SER A 1 6.57 -30.09 18.23
C SER A 1 6.34 -28.79 18.98
N ASN A 2 6.08 -27.64 18.37
CA ASN A 2 5.28 -27.33 17.20
C ASN A 2 6.03 -26.40 16.25
N SER A 3 6.15 -26.83 15.00
CA SER A 3 6.33 -25.94 13.86
C SER A 3 4.95 -25.46 13.44
N ASP A 4 4.51 -24.30 13.92
CA ASP A 4 3.35 -23.60 13.35
C ASP A 4 3.80 -22.96 12.03
N SER A 5 3.98 -23.80 11.01
CA SER A 5 4.12 -23.37 9.64
C SER A 5 2.83 -22.67 9.23
N ILE A 6 2.87 -21.34 9.17
CA ILE A 6 1.81 -20.54 8.56
C ILE A 6 1.66 -21.06 7.13
N LYS A 7 0.56 -21.78 6.85
CA LYS A 7 0.16 -22.09 5.48
C LYS A 7 -0.18 -20.77 4.82
N THR A 8 0.70 -20.26 3.97
CA THR A 8 0.37 -19.21 3.01
C THR A 8 -0.58 -19.84 2.00
N THR A 9 -1.87 -19.66 2.20
CA THR A 9 -2.84 -19.92 1.13
C THR A 9 -2.61 -18.83 0.08
N GLU A 10 -2.19 -19.19 -1.13
CA GLU A 10 -2.15 -18.24 -2.24
C GLU A 10 -3.58 -17.88 -2.62
N ASN A 11 -4.11 -16.84 -1.99
CA ASN A 11 -5.37 -16.22 -2.41
C ASN A 11 -5.03 -15.13 -3.43
N THR A 12 -5.51 -15.32 -4.66
CA THR A 12 -5.48 -14.30 -5.70
C THR A 12 -6.79 -13.54 -5.70
N ASP A 13 -6.73 -12.28 -5.29
CA ASP A 13 -7.84 -11.33 -5.39
C ASP A 13 -7.48 -10.22 -6.40
N ASN A 14 -8.48 -9.76 -7.15
CA ASN A 14 -8.30 -8.67 -8.12
C ASN A 14 -8.99 -7.41 -7.61
N ALA A 15 -8.30 -6.27 -7.71
CA ALA A 15 -8.85 -4.95 -7.40
C ALA A 15 -8.73 -4.03 -8.62
N LEU A 16 -9.79 -3.30 -8.93
CA LEU A 16 -9.80 -2.32 -10.04
C LEU A 16 -9.12 -1.00 -9.64
N ASN A 17 -9.44 -0.51 -8.44
CA ASN A 17 -9.03 0.81 -7.99
C ASN A 17 -7.83 0.71 -7.05
N ASP A 18 -8.04 0.09 -5.89
CA ASP A 18 -7.04 0.06 -4.84
C ASP A 18 -7.16 -1.19 -3.95
N ILE A 19 -6.01 -1.54 -3.37
CA ILE A 19 -5.89 -2.49 -2.26
C ILE A 19 -5.49 -1.69 -1.03
N VAL A 20 -6.22 -1.90 0.06
CA VAL A 20 -5.99 -1.18 1.33
C VAL A 20 -5.55 -2.18 2.39
N ILE A 21 -4.34 -1.98 2.92
CA ILE A 21 -3.83 -2.73 4.07
C ILE A 21 -3.98 -1.83 5.28
N THR A 22 -4.83 -2.22 6.22
CA THR A 22 -5.06 -1.47 7.45
C THR A 22 -5.09 -2.39 8.67
N ARG A 23 -4.90 -1.77 9.84
CA ARG A 23 -5.01 -2.43 11.13
C ARG A 23 -6.42 -2.96 11.39
N LYS A 24 -6.51 -4.08 12.12
CA LYS A 24 -7.78 -4.59 12.66
C LYS A 24 -8.09 -3.94 14.02
N GLY A 25 -9.27 -3.36 14.16
CA GLY A 25 -9.74 -2.70 15.41
C GLY A 25 -9.38 -1.21 15.50
N LEU A 26 -9.61 -0.56 16.65
CA LEU A 26 -9.58 0.91 16.80
C LEU A 26 -8.32 1.52 17.46
N SER A 27 -7.45 0.74 18.11
CA SER A 27 -6.53 1.31 19.11
C SER A 27 -5.01 1.11 18.91
N ARG A 28 -4.52 0.57 17.79
CA ARG A 28 -3.06 0.33 17.63
C ARG A 28 -2.50 0.70 16.27
N ILE A 29 -1.62 1.70 16.25
CA ILE A 29 -0.77 2.02 15.08
C ILE A 29 0.05 0.79 14.69
N ILE A 30 0.10 0.49 13.39
CA ILE A 30 0.90 -0.61 12.82
C ILE A 30 2.22 -0.07 12.28
N SER A 31 3.25 -0.93 12.29
CA SER A 31 4.52 -0.65 11.59
C SER A 31 4.43 -1.30 10.21
N LEU A 32 4.69 -0.52 9.17
CA LEU A 32 4.66 -0.95 7.78
C LEU A 32 6.04 -0.76 7.17
N ARG A 33 6.52 -1.79 6.47
CA ARG A 33 7.71 -1.73 5.63
C ARG A 33 7.26 -2.01 4.21
N ILE A 34 7.58 -1.10 3.30
CA ILE A 34 7.22 -1.22 1.89
C ILE A 34 8.46 -1.67 1.16
N TYR A 35 8.31 -2.78 0.43
CA TYR A 35 9.34 -3.29 -0.45
C TYR A 35 8.87 -3.08 -1.89
N VAL A 36 9.80 -2.79 -2.79
CA VAL A 36 9.55 -2.78 -4.23
C VAL A 36 10.64 -3.62 -4.85
N ASN A 37 10.28 -4.72 -5.51
CA ASN A 37 11.22 -5.70 -6.05
C ASN A 37 12.28 -6.12 -5.02
N ASP A 38 11.82 -6.53 -3.83
CA ASP A 38 12.62 -6.94 -2.67
C ASP A 38 13.52 -5.85 -2.05
N GLN A 39 13.44 -4.59 -2.51
CA GLN A 39 14.18 -3.48 -1.94
C GLN A 39 13.31 -2.67 -0.98
N LEU A 40 13.80 -2.42 0.24
CA LEU A 40 13.10 -1.57 1.20
C LEU A 40 13.11 -0.12 0.72
N VAL A 41 11.94 0.43 0.41
CA VAL A 41 11.78 1.81 -0.08
C VAL A 41 11.21 2.76 0.97
N ASP A 42 10.40 2.25 1.89
CA ASP A 42 9.81 3.05 2.97
C ASP A 42 9.56 2.21 4.23
N ASN A 43 9.58 2.87 5.38
CA ASN A 43 9.27 2.30 6.68
C ASN A 43 8.63 3.35 7.57
N PHE A 44 7.36 3.16 7.91
CA PHE A 44 6.61 4.11 8.72
C PHE A 44 5.65 3.40 9.68
N ARG A 45 5.11 4.21 10.61
CA ARG A 45 4.06 3.79 11.53
C ARG A 45 2.79 4.56 11.18
N GLY A 46 1.64 3.90 11.06
CA GLY A 46 0.39 4.56 10.68
C GLY A 46 -0.84 3.67 10.83
N ASP A 47 -1.94 4.09 10.22
CA ASP A 47 -3.18 3.32 10.18
C ASP A 47 -3.19 2.26 9.06
N GLY A 48 -2.41 2.50 8.00
CA GLY A 48 -2.40 1.62 6.83
C GLY A 48 -1.60 2.15 5.65
N VAL A 49 -1.76 1.48 4.52
CA VAL A 49 -1.23 1.86 3.21
C VAL A 49 -2.26 1.52 2.13
N ILE A 50 -2.33 2.35 1.10
CA ILE A 50 -3.14 2.15 -0.11
C ILE A 50 -2.19 1.85 -1.26
N ILE A 51 -2.45 0.78 -2.02
CA ILE A 51 -1.82 0.51 -3.31
C ILE A 51 -2.89 0.75 -4.37
N SER A 52 -2.72 1.79 -5.18
CA SER A 52 -3.73 2.29 -6.12
C SER A 52 -3.26 2.14 -7.55
N THR A 53 -4.17 1.70 -8.43
CA THR A 53 -4.03 1.85 -9.88
C THR A 53 -4.18 3.33 -10.27
N PRO A 54 -3.84 3.71 -11.51
CA PRO A 54 -4.08 5.06 -12.02
C PRO A 54 -5.56 5.46 -11.96
N THR A 55 -6.47 4.50 -12.19
CA THR A 55 -7.92 4.73 -12.12
C THR A 55 -8.36 4.99 -10.68
N GLY A 56 -7.82 4.24 -9.72
CA GLY A 56 -8.05 4.46 -8.28
C GLY A 56 -7.41 5.74 -7.72
N SER A 57 -6.53 6.42 -8.47
CA SER A 57 -5.78 7.57 -7.96
C SER A 57 -6.66 8.73 -7.49
N THR A 58 -7.89 8.82 -8.03
CA THR A 58 -8.90 9.84 -7.69
C THR A 58 -9.86 9.41 -6.57
N ALA A 59 -9.78 8.16 -6.10
CA ALA A 59 -10.65 7.59 -5.08
C ALA A 59 -10.03 7.75 -3.68
N TYR A 60 -9.86 6.64 -2.93
CA TYR A 60 -9.36 6.73 -1.56
C TYR A 60 -7.91 7.24 -1.51
N ASN A 61 -7.11 6.90 -2.53
CA ASN A 61 -5.77 7.44 -2.72
C ASN A 61 -5.72 8.97 -2.64
N LEU A 62 -6.62 9.67 -3.33
CA LEU A 62 -6.69 11.14 -3.30
C LEU A 62 -7.03 11.66 -1.90
N SER A 63 -7.96 10.98 -1.22
CA SER A 63 -8.37 11.35 0.15
C SER A 63 -7.23 11.16 1.17
N ALA A 64 -6.33 10.20 0.93
CA ALA A 64 -5.14 9.96 1.74
C ALA A 64 -3.95 10.89 1.38
N GLY A 65 -4.14 11.83 0.44
CA GLY A 65 -3.11 12.80 0.03
C GLY A 65 -2.22 12.32 -1.13
N GLY A 66 -2.60 11.24 -1.79
CA GLY A 66 -1.91 10.74 -2.98
C GLY A 66 -2.16 11.59 -4.23
N PRO A 67 -1.27 11.51 -5.23
CA PRO A 67 -1.39 12.27 -6.47
C PRO A 67 -2.53 11.77 -7.36
N ILE A 68 -3.05 12.65 -8.22
CA ILE A 68 -3.89 12.27 -9.35
C ILE A 68 -2.97 11.76 -10.47
N VAL A 69 -3.30 10.58 -11.00
CA VAL A 69 -2.55 9.96 -12.11
C VAL A 69 -3.49 9.76 -13.29
N ILE A 70 -3.01 10.03 -14.49
CA ILE A 70 -3.80 9.83 -15.70
C ILE A 70 -4.02 8.33 -15.95
N SER A 71 -5.23 7.92 -16.30
CA SER A 71 -5.62 6.50 -16.37
C SER A 71 -4.77 5.66 -17.35
N GLN A 72 -4.15 6.28 -18.35
CA GLN A 72 -3.29 5.62 -19.34
C GLN A 72 -1.85 5.39 -18.86
N ALA A 73 -1.45 5.94 -17.71
CA ALA A 73 -0.11 5.72 -17.19
C ALA A 73 0.06 4.27 -16.72
N ASN A 74 1.20 3.67 -17.00
CA ASN A 74 1.48 2.29 -16.62
C ASN A 74 2.23 2.21 -15.29
N VAL A 75 1.55 2.63 -14.21
CA VAL A 75 2.14 2.81 -12.88
C VAL A 75 1.19 2.38 -11.77
N MET A 76 1.72 2.13 -10.58
CA MET A 76 0.97 2.04 -9.33
C MET A 76 1.39 3.15 -8.37
N VAL A 77 0.49 3.51 -7.46
CA VAL A 77 0.72 4.54 -6.43
C VAL A 77 0.60 3.92 -5.06
N ILE A 78 1.61 4.08 -4.21
CA ILE A 78 1.63 3.61 -2.83
C ILE A 78 1.49 4.83 -1.92
N THR A 79 0.37 4.93 -1.20
CA THR A 79 0.03 6.08 -0.35
C THR A 79 -0.17 5.66 1.10
N PRO A 80 0.66 6.13 2.04
CA PRO A 80 0.46 5.89 3.47
C PRO A 80 -0.86 6.50 4.01
N ILE A 81 -1.53 5.82 4.95
CA ILE A 81 -2.71 6.33 5.66
C ILE A 81 -2.32 6.78 7.08
N CYS A 82 -2.61 8.04 7.41
CA CYS A 82 -2.30 8.68 8.70
C CYS A 82 -0.89 8.32 9.24
N PRO A 83 0.17 8.50 8.44
CA PRO A 83 1.52 8.12 8.86
C PRO A 83 2.04 9.07 9.94
N HIS A 84 2.58 8.50 11.00
CA HIS A 84 3.35 9.18 12.04
C HIS A 84 4.81 9.37 11.57
N SER A 85 4.98 10.05 10.43
CA SER A 85 6.26 10.44 9.84
C SER A 85 6.30 11.96 9.65
N LEU A 86 7.49 12.55 9.71
CA LEU A 86 7.69 14.00 9.53
C LEU A 86 7.44 14.47 8.08
N SER A 87 7.47 13.57 7.11
CA SER A 87 7.29 13.89 5.69
C SER A 87 6.75 12.69 4.93
N PRO A 88 5.46 12.35 5.09
CA PRO A 88 4.88 11.27 4.33
C PRO A 88 4.79 11.64 2.85
N ARG A 89 5.12 10.69 1.98
CA ARG A 89 5.09 10.87 0.54
C ARG A 89 4.50 9.62 -0.11
N SER A 90 3.70 9.82 -1.15
CA SER A 90 3.33 8.72 -2.02
C SER A 90 4.50 8.32 -2.90
N LEU A 91 4.65 7.02 -3.14
CA LEU A 91 5.58 6.47 -4.12
C LEU A 91 4.83 6.14 -5.39
N VAL A 92 5.42 6.45 -6.54
CA VAL A 92 4.93 6.03 -7.85
C VAL A 92 5.92 5.03 -8.41
N VAL A 93 5.45 3.82 -8.74
CA VAL A 93 6.25 2.68 -9.21
C VAL A 93 5.68 2.15 -10.52
N SER A 94 6.42 1.34 -11.25
CA SER A 94 5.92 0.73 -12.50
C SER A 94 4.81 -0.28 -12.19
N ALA A 95 3.87 -0.48 -13.13
CA ALA A 95 2.83 -1.49 -12.98
C ALA A 95 3.37 -2.93 -13.00
N GLU A 96 4.60 -3.11 -13.48
CA GLU A 96 5.32 -4.39 -13.51
C GLU A 96 6.10 -4.67 -12.21
N ASP A 97 6.26 -3.67 -11.34
CA ASP A 97 6.96 -3.82 -10.07
C ASP A 97 6.14 -4.67 -9.08
N THR A 98 6.82 -5.51 -8.31
CA THR A 98 6.21 -6.23 -7.19
C THR A 98 6.32 -5.38 -5.92
N VAL A 99 5.19 -5.14 -5.26
CA VAL A 99 5.06 -4.32 -4.04
C VAL A 99 4.62 -5.16 -2.84
#